data_AF-A0A7W1P000-F1
#
_entry.id   AF-A0A7W1P000-F1
#
_cell.length_a   1.000
_cell.length_b   1.000
_cell.length_c   1.000
_cell.angle_alpha   90.00
_cell.angle_beta   90.00
_cell.angle_gamma   90.00
#
_symmetry.space_group_name_H-M   'P 1'
#
loop_
_entity.id
_entity.type
_entity.pdbx_description
1 polymer ?
#
loop_
_entity_poly.entity_id
_entity_poly.type
_entity_poly.pdbx_seq_one_letter_code
_entity_poly.pdbx_strand_id
1 'polypeptide(L)'
;MTDSLSLQGELAVEIARALGATLTPAEAMVAAAKPTQNPQAYLLYLRAREIEIANDGSGSLMPAVELYQQGVDLDPSFALARARLSLCASRLADEGVAGEWKAKARAEAEEALRLQPRLGEARLALTQYYLWIERDYDRALAELKSAADLLPNSPEVPVTAAYIYKR
;
A
#
# COMPACT_ATOMS: atom_id res chain seq x y z
N MET A 1 20.61 19.91 6.12
CA MET A 1 19.58 18.92 6.52
C MET A 1 19.16 18.25 5.23
N THR A 2 19.63 17.02 5.04
CA THR A 2 19.85 16.43 3.72
C THR A 2 18.59 15.79 3.16
N ASP A 3 18.39 15.97 1.86
CA ASP A 3 17.20 15.67 1.08
C ASP A 3 17.03 14.15 0.82
N SER A 4 16.71 13.41 1.88
CA SER A 4 16.56 11.95 1.84
C SER A 4 15.44 11.46 0.92
N LEU A 5 14.45 12.31 0.62
CA LEU A 5 13.32 11.99 -0.26
C LEU A 5 13.70 12.11 -1.73
N SER A 6 14.47 13.13 -2.10
CA SER A 6 15.02 13.26 -3.46
C SER A 6 16.00 12.14 -3.77
N LEU A 7 16.82 11.76 -2.79
CA LEU A 7 17.78 10.67 -2.94
C LEU A 7 17.11 9.33 -3.27
N GLN A 8 15.92 9.04 -2.73
CA GLN A 8 15.25 7.76 -3.01
C GLN A 8 14.73 7.65 -4.44
N GLY A 9 14.15 8.73 -4.98
CA GLY A 9 13.72 8.76 -6.37
C GLY A 9 14.91 8.65 -7.33
N GLU A 10 16.00 9.34 -7.03
CA GLU A 10 17.25 9.27 -7.79
C GLU A 10 17.89 7.87 -7.72
N LEU A 11 17.94 7.28 -6.52
CA LEU A 11 18.48 5.93 -6.30
C LEU A 11 17.66 4.85 -7.02
N ALA A 12 16.34 4.94 -7.02
CA ALA A 12 15.48 4.00 -7.73
C ALA A 12 15.74 4.02 -9.26
N VAL A 13 15.92 5.23 -9.83
CA VAL A 13 16.27 5.41 -11.23
C VAL A 13 17.68 4.90 -11.54
N GLU A 14 18.64 5.14 -10.65
CA GLU A 14 20.02 4.64 -10.82
C GLU A 14 20.11 3.12 -10.72
N ILE A 15 19.42 2.49 -9.76
CA ILE A 15 19.37 1.02 -9.62
C ILE A 15 18.75 0.39 -10.87
N ALA A 16 17.63 0.92 -11.37
CA ALA A 16 17.00 0.42 -12.59
C ALA A 16 17.93 0.52 -13.80
N ARG A 17 18.63 1.65 -13.93
CA ARG A 17 19.66 1.85 -14.99
C ARG A 17 20.83 0.86 -14.83
N ALA A 18 21.29 0.64 -13.59
CA ALA A 18 22.41 -0.28 -13.29
C ALA A 18 22.06 -1.76 -13.53
N LEU A 19 20.79 -2.14 -13.34
CA LEU A 19 20.28 -3.49 -13.63
C LEU A 19 19.96 -3.72 -15.12
N GLY A 20 20.16 -2.71 -15.98
CA GLY A 20 19.82 -2.79 -17.41
C GLY A 20 18.32 -2.89 -17.68
N ALA A 21 17.48 -2.60 -16.68
CA ALA A 21 16.03 -2.58 -16.84
C ALA A 21 15.62 -1.28 -17.54
N THR A 22 14.91 -1.40 -18.67
CA THR A 22 14.35 -0.22 -19.34
C THR A 22 13.01 0.10 -18.69
N LEU A 23 13.00 1.04 -17.75
CA LEU A 23 11.75 1.59 -17.23
C LEU A 23 11.06 2.36 -18.36
N THR A 24 9.77 2.10 -18.56
CA THR A 24 8.92 2.96 -19.37
C THR A 24 8.87 4.37 -18.76
N PRO A 25 8.57 5.41 -19.54
CA PRO A 25 8.43 6.77 -19.01
C PRO A 25 7.41 6.88 -17.87
N ALA A 26 6.37 6.03 -17.89
CA ALA A 26 5.38 5.97 -16.81
C ALA A 26 5.98 5.38 -15.53
N GLU A 27 6.75 4.29 -15.62
CA GLU A 27 7.41 3.68 -14.45
C GLU A 27 8.49 4.59 -13.86
N ALA A 28 9.26 5.29 -14.70
CA ALA A 28 10.26 6.26 -14.25
C ALA A 28 9.61 7.45 -13.51
N MET A 29 8.46 7.94 -13.99
CA MET A 29 7.72 9.02 -13.34
C MET A 29 7.14 8.59 -11.99
N VAL A 30 6.66 7.35 -11.88
CA VAL A 30 6.19 6.78 -10.60
C VAL A 30 7.36 6.61 -9.63
N ALA A 31 8.51 6.11 -10.09
CA ALA A 31 9.70 5.93 -9.25
C ALA A 31 10.28 7.27 -8.74
N ALA A 32 10.18 8.34 -9.54
CA ALA A 32 10.64 9.67 -9.17
C ALA A 32 9.62 10.47 -8.33
N ALA A 33 8.36 10.05 -8.26
CA ALA A 33 7.33 10.74 -7.53
C ALA A 33 7.54 10.57 -6.01
N LYS A 34 7.67 11.69 -5.30
CA LYS A 34 7.69 11.69 -3.84
C LYS A 34 6.30 11.24 -3.34
N PRO A 35 6.20 10.18 -2.51
CA PRO A 35 4.91 9.68 -2.04
C PRO A 35 4.11 10.68 -1.19
N THR A 36 4.78 11.68 -0.63
CA THR A 36 4.20 12.77 0.17
C THR A 36 5.10 14.01 0.11
N GLN A 37 4.53 15.19 0.35
CA GLN A 37 5.29 16.44 0.53
C GLN A 37 5.69 16.70 1.98
N ASN A 38 5.23 15.87 2.93
CA ASN A 38 5.54 15.99 4.35
C ASN A 38 6.60 14.96 4.76
N PRO A 39 7.85 15.37 5.04
CA PRO A 39 8.92 14.43 5.41
C PRO A 39 8.64 13.66 6.70
N GLN A 40 7.93 14.26 7.66
CA GLN A 40 7.58 13.58 8.90
C GLN A 40 6.52 12.50 8.65
N ALA A 41 5.52 12.78 7.80
CA ALA A 41 4.56 11.76 7.37
C ALA A 41 5.27 10.59 6.68
N TYR A 42 6.27 10.87 5.85
CA TYR A 42 7.06 9.83 5.20
C TYR A 42 7.87 8.96 6.17
N LEU A 43 8.50 9.57 7.18
CA LEU A 43 9.22 8.81 8.22
C LEU A 43 8.29 7.89 9.01
N LEU A 44 7.09 8.36 9.34
CA LEU A 44 6.06 7.54 9.99
C LEU A 44 5.63 6.38 9.08
N TYR A 45 5.42 6.64 7.79
CA TYR A 45 5.13 5.61 6.79
C TYR A 45 6.23 4.54 6.72
N LEU A 46 7.50 4.93 6.67
CA LEU A 46 8.61 3.98 6.62
C LEU A 46 8.67 3.11 7.88
N ARG A 47 8.48 3.71 9.07
CA ARG A 47 8.47 2.98 10.33
C ARG A 47 7.28 2.03 10.45
N ALA A 48 6.10 2.47 9.99
CA ALA A 48 4.93 1.61 9.92
C ALA A 48 5.17 0.42 8.98
N ARG A 49 5.81 0.68 7.83
CA ARG A 49 6.11 -0.34 6.83
C ARG A 49 7.11 -1.38 7.33
N GLU A 50 8.11 -0.96 8.10
CA GLU A 50 9.06 -1.88 8.75
C GLU A 50 8.34 -2.85 9.70
N ILE A 51 7.47 -2.34 10.58
CA ILE A 51 6.67 -3.16 11.50
C ILE A 51 5.74 -4.11 10.73
N GLU A 52 5.11 -3.61 9.68
CA GLU A 52 4.19 -4.39 8.86
C GLU A 52 4.90 -5.54 8.13
N ILE A 53 6.08 -5.31 7.53
CA ILE A 53 6.87 -6.34 6.84
C ILE A 53 7.41 -7.37 7.83
N ALA A 54 7.83 -6.92 9.02
CA ALA A 54 8.36 -7.80 10.05
C ALA A 54 7.28 -8.69 10.70
N ASN A 55 6.00 -8.42 10.45
CA ASN A 55 4.90 -9.21 10.98
C ASN A 55 4.74 -10.52 10.19
N ASP A 56 5.07 -11.64 10.83
CA ASP A 56 4.97 -13.00 10.29
C ASP A 56 3.58 -13.66 10.50
N GLY A 57 2.60 -12.88 10.95
CA GLY A 57 1.25 -13.33 11.30
C GLY A 57 1.06 -13.67 12.77
N SER A 58 2.09 -13.57 13.62
CA SER A 58 1.98 -13.83 15.06
C SER A 58 1.89 -12.57 15.92
N GLY A 59 2.23 -11.39 15.36
CA GLY A 59 2.27 -10.11 16.06
C GLY A 59 1.06 -9.23 15.77
N SER A 60 0.79 -8.24 16.63
CA SER A 60 -0.26 -7.25 16.39
C SER A 60 0.15 -6.23 15.31
N LEU A 61 -0.77 -5.92 14.40
CA LEU A 61 -0.59 -4.84 13.40
C LEU A 61 -0.97 -3.45 13.95
N MET A 62 -1.48 -3.35 15.17
CA MET A 62 -1.89 -2.07 15.76
C MET A 62 -0.80 -0.99 15.75
N PRO A 63 0.48 -1.28 16.07
CA PRO A 63 1.51 -0.25 16.02
C PRO A 63 1.75 0.31 14.60
N ALA A 64 1.62 -0.52 13.56
CA ALA A 64 1.71 -0.05 12.17
C ALA A 64 0.51 0.82 11.81
N VAL A 65 -0.70 0.42 12.23
CA VAL A 65 -1.94 1.20 12.03
C VAL A 65 -1.83 2.59 12.66
N GLU A 66 -1.36 2.69 13.90
CA GLU A 66 -1.20 3.96 14.59
C GLU A 66 -0.21 4.89 13.87
N LEU A 67 0.90 4.36 13.39
CA LEU A 67 1.90 5.14 12.65
C LEU A 67 1.40 5.56 11.27
N TYR A 68 0.72 4.68 10.53
CA TYR A 68 0.09 5.06 9.27
C TYR A 68 -0.98 6.13 9.48
N GLN A 69 -1.80 6.02 10.53
CA GLN A 69 -2.79 7.03 10.88
C GLN A 69 -2.14 8.39 11.18
N GLN A 70 -1.09 8.43 12.00
CA GLN A 70 -0.36 9.67 12.28
C GLN A 70 0.24 10.27 10.99
N GLY A 71 0.74 9.43 10.08
CA GLY A 71 1.22 9.88 8.77
C GLY A 71 0.11 10.52 7.92
N VAL A 72 -1.08 9.92 7.92
CA VAL A 72 -2.28 10.45 7.24
C VAL A 72 -2.80 11.72 7.90
N ASP A 73 -2.72 11.84 9.22
CA ASP A 73 -3.13 13.05 9.94
C ASP A 73 -2.22 14.24 9.61
N LEU A 74 -0.92 13.96 9.39
CA LEU A 74 0.08 14.96 8.97
C LEU A 74 0.00 15.32 7.48
N ASP A 75 -0.42 14.38 6.64
CA ASP A 75 -0.69 14.62 5.22
C ASP A 75 -1.92 13.79 4.77
N PRO A 76 -3.12 14.40 4.80
CA PRO A 76 -4.34 13.72 4.38
C PRO A 76 -4.34 13.32 2.90
N SER A 77 -3.43 13.83 2.09
CA SER A 77 -3.29 13.45 0.67
C SER A 77 -2.33 12.29 0.43
N PHE A 78 -1.72 11.74 1.49
CA PHE A 78 -0.72 10.67 1.40
C PHE A 78 -1.37 9.31 1.05
N ALA A 79 -1.71 9.14 -0.22
CA ALA A 79 -2.45 8.00 -0.74
C ALA A 79 -1.81 6.64 -0.42
N LEU A 80 -0.47 6.55 -0.45
CA LEU A 80 0.25 5.32 -0.15
C LEU A 80 0.09 4.90 1.33
N ALA A 81 0.16 5.84 2.27
CA ALA A 81 -0.06 5.55 3.69
C ALA A 81 -1.52 5.12 3.95
N ARG A 82 -2.50 5.75 3.28
CA ARG A 82 -3.91 5.34 3.34
C ARG A 82 -4.11 3.91 2.82
N ALA A 83 -3.50 3.57 1.69
CA ALA A 83 -3.58 2.22 1.13
C ALA A 83 -3.04 1.15 2.10
N ARG A 84 -1.89 1.39 2.75
CA ARG A 84 -1.36 0.47 3.76
C ARG A 84 -2.19 0.43 5.04
N LEU A 85 -2.71 1.58 5.48
CA LEU A 85 -3.64 1.63 6.60
C LEU A 85 -4.88 0.76 6.36
N SER A 86 -5.45 0.81 5.14
CA SER A 86 -6.54 -0.07 4.75
C SER A 86 -6.16 -1.55 4.85
N LEU A 87 -4.99 -1.92 4.34
CA LEU A 87 -4.50 -3.30 4.38
C LEU A 87 -4.40 -3.80 5.83
N CYS A 88 -3.75 -3.03 6.70
CA CYS A 88 -3.60 -3.41 8.11
C CYS A 88 -4.96 -3.48 8.82
N ALA A 89 -5.85 -2.52 8.58
CA ALA A 89 -7.21 -2.54 9.12
C ALA A 89 -8.02 -3.75 8.62
N SER A 90 -7.84 -4.16 7.37
CA SER A 90 -8.49 -5.36 6.80
C SER A 90 -8.05 -6.64 7.51
N ARG A 91 -6.76 -6.76 7.84
CA ARG A 91 -6.22 -7.90 8.59
C ARG A 91 -6.72 -7.94 10.03
N LEU A 92 -6.70 -6.80 10.73
CA LEU A 92 -7.26 -6.71 12.08
C LEU A 92 -8.75 -7.07 12.11
N ALA A 93 -9.51 -6.65 11.10
CA ALA A 93 -10.91 -7.01 10.98
C ALA A 93 -11.15 -8.51 10.73
N ASP A 94 -10.26 -9.17 9.96
CA ASP A 94 -10.31 -10.62 9.70
C ASP A 94 -10.00 -11.43 10.96
N GLU A 95 -9.10 -10.92 11.82
CA GLU A 95 -8.76 -11.48 13.14
C GLU A 95 -9.89 -11.32 14.18
N GLY A 96 -11.02 -10.69 13.82
CA GLY A 96 -12.16 -10.49 14.70
C GLY A 96 -12.05 -9.28 15.62
N VAL A 97 -11.06 -8.42 15.41
CA VAL A 97 -10.97 -7.13 16.11
C VAL A 97 -12.04 -6.21 15.52
N ALA A 98 -12.99 -5.77 16.38
CA ALA A 98 -14.07 -4.77 16.20
C ALA A 98 -14.50 -4.34 14.77
N GLY A 99 -15.83 -4.26 14.54
CA GLY A 99 -16.43 -3.86 13.27
C GLY A 99 -16.02 -2.48 12.72
N GLU A 100 -15.44 -1.60 13.54
CA GLU A 100 -14.92 -0.29 13.13
C GLU A 100 -13.77 -0.41 12.11
N TRP A 101 -12.95 -1.47 12.20
CA TRP A 101 -11.83 -1.68 11.28
C TRP A 101 -12.29 -2.01 9.85
N LYS A 102 -13.47 -2.62 9.69
CA LYS A 102 -14.06 -2.88 8.36
C LYS A 102 -14.40 -1.58 7.66
N ALA A 103 -15.12 -0.69 8.35
CA ALA A 103 -15.49 0.62 7.81
C ALA A 103 -14.25 1.46 7.50
N LYS A 104 -13.26 1.43 8.40
CA LYS A 104 -12.00 2.14 8.21
C LYS A 104 -11.22 1.61 7.02
N ALA A 105 -11.06 0.28 6.88
CA ALA A 105 -10.35 -0.32 5.76
C ALA A 105 -10.93 0.15 4.42
N ARG A 106 -12.25 0.06 4.27
CA ARG A 106 -12.94 0.51 3.07
C ARG A 106 -12.67 1.98 2.77
N ALA A 107 -12.89 2.85 3.77
CA ALA A 107 -12.76 4.28 3.60
C ALA A 107 -11.35 4.70 3.17
N GLU A 108 -10.32 4.11 3.77
CA GLU A 108 -8.93 4.45 3.43
C GLU A 108 -8.52 3.93 2.05
N ALA A 109 -9.01 2.75 1.64
CA ALA A 109 -8.74 2.22 0.29
C ALA A 109 -9.40 3.07 -0.80
N GLU A 110 -10.68 3.42 -0.61
CA GLU A 110 -11.44 4.27 -1.53
C GLU A 110 -10.81 5.67 -1.63
N GLU A 111 -10.41 6.25 -0.50
CA GLU A 111 -9.76 7.56 -0.49
C GLU A 111 -8.36 7.53 -1.12
N ALA A 112 -7.56 6.49 -0.87
CA ALA A 112 -6.27 6.31 -1.53
C ALA A 112 -6.43 6.25 -3.06
N LEU A 113 -7.43 5.52 -3.55
CA LEU A 113 -7.73 5.43 -4.98
C LEU A 113 -8.25 6.76 -5.54
N ARG A 114 -9.07 7.50 -4.77
CA ARG A 114 -9.58 8.81 -5.17
C ARG A 114 -8.44 9.83 -5.32
N LEU A 115 -7.50 9.84 -4.38
CA LEU A 115 -6.33 10.72 -4.39
C LEU A 115 -5.36 10.37 -5.53
N GLN A 116 -5.15 9.08 -5.77
CA GLN A 116 -4.24 8.61 -6.82
C GLN A 116 -4.85 7.42 -7.59
N PRO A 117 -5.64 7.68 -8.66
CA PRO A 117 -6.36 6.62 -9.40
C PRO A 117 -5.49 5.56 -10.08
N ARG A 118 -4.19 5.86 -10.25
CA ARG A 118 -3.18 4.96 -10.82
C ARG A 118 -2.23 4.40 -9.76
N LEU A 119 -2.55 4.50 -8.47
CA LEU A 119 -1.77 3.89 -7.41
C LEU A 119 -2.12 2.40 -7.32
N GLY A 120 -1.16 1.56 -7.68
CA GLY A 120 -1.35 0.10 -7.64
C GLY A 120 -1.62 -0.42 -6.24
N GLU A 121 -0.99 0.17 -5.21
CA GLU A 121 -1.19 -0.19 -3.81
C GLU A 121 -2.62 0.10 -3.34
N ALA A 122 -3.28 1.14 -3.87
CA ALA A 122 -4.69 1.41 -3.56
C ALA A 122 -5.61 0.33 -4.17
N ARG A 123 -5.34 -0.10 -5.41
CA ARG A 123 -6.05 -1.23 -6.04
C ARG A 123 -5.83 -2.53 -5.26
N LEU A 124 -4.61 -2.76 -4.80
CA LEU A 124 -4.28 -3.93 -3.99
C LEU A 124 -4.96 -3.88 -2.61
N ALA A 125 -5.06 -2.71 -1.98
CA ALA A 125 -5.80 -2.53 -0.74
C ALA A 125 -7.29 -2.85 -0.91
N LEU A 126 -7.92 -2.38 -2.00
CA LEU A 126 -9.32 -2.74 -2.33
C LEU A 126 -9.47 -4.24 -2.59
N THR A 127 -8.52 -4.86 -3.30
CA THR A 127 -8.50 -6.31 -3.53
C THR A 127 -8.58 -7.07 -2.21
N GLN A 128 -7.71 -6.69 -1.27
CA GLN A 128 -7.62 -7.34 0.04
C GLN A 128 -8.83 -7.06 0.92
N TYR A 129 -9.42 -5.87 0.84
CA TYR A 129 -10.70 -5.56 1.46
C TYR A 129 -11.80 -6.53 0.97
N TYR A 130 -11.97 -6.66 -0.36
CA TYR A 130 -12.99 -7.56 -0.91
C TYR A 130 -12.72 -9.03 -0.59
N LEU A 131 -11.45 -9.44 -0.58
CA LEU A 131 -11.03 -10.80 -0.23
C LEU A 131 -11.25 -11.13 1.26
N TRP A 132 -10.81 -10.25 2.16
CA TRP A 132 -10.78 -10.54 3.60
C TRP A 132 -12.04 -10.12 4.35
N ILE A 133 -12.71 -9.06 3.91
CA ILE A 133 -13.87 -8.53 4.63
C ILE A 133 -15.18 -8.96 3.98
N GLU A 134 -15.36 -8.66 2.69
CA GLU A 134 -16.64 -8.91 1.98
C GLU A 134 -16.77 -10.36 1.48
N ARG A 135 -15.64 -11.08 1.35
CA ARG A 135 -15.55 -12.39 0.67
C ARG A 135 -16.10 -12.36 -0.77
N ASP A 136 -15.99 -11.21 -1.42
CA ASP A 136 -16.40 -11.02 -2.81
C ASP A 136 -15.19 -11.26 -3.73
N TYR A 137 -14.98 -12.53 -4.08
CA TYR A 137 -13.81 -12.96 -4.85
C TYR A 137 -13.79 -12.42 -6.28
N ASP A 138 -14.96 -12.19 -6.88
CA ASP A 138 -15.07 -11.64 -8.23
C ASP A 138 -14.61 -10.18 -8.26
N ARG A 139 -15.06 -9.36 -7.30
CA ARG A 139 -14.57 -7.99 -7.16
C ARG A 139 -13.10 -7.94 -6.76
N ALA A 140 -12.65 -8.81 -5.86
CA ALA A 140 -11.24 -8.90 -5.52
C ALA A 140 -10.38 -9.20 -6.77
N LEU A 141 -10.79 -10.15 -7.60
CA LEU A 141 -10.05 -10.51 -8.81
C LEU A 141 -10.04 -9.38 -9.86
N ALA A 142 -11.13 -8.62 -9.98
CA ALA A 142 -11.20 -7.47 -10.87
C ALA A 142 -10.21 -6.36 -10.47
N GLU A 143 -10.16 -6.02 -9.17
CA GLU A 143 -9.20 -5.03 -8.65
C GLU A 143 -7.76 -5.56 -8.72
N LEU A 144 -7.54 -6.85 -8.48
CA LEU A 144 -6.21 -7.46 -8.51
C LEU A 144 -5.59 -7.41 -9.92
N LYS A 145 -6.40 -7.58 -10.97
CA LYS A 145 -5.94 -7.42 -12.36
C LYS A 145 -5.41 -6.00 -12.59
N SER A 146 -6.16 -4.99 -12.15
CA SER A 146 -5.73 -3.59 -12.24
C SER A 146 -4.49 -3.31 -11.39
N ALA A 147 -4.39 -3.92 -10.21
CA ALA A 147 -3.20 -3.82 -9.36
C ALA A 147 -1.98 -4.46 -10.03
N ALA A 148 -2.13 -5.61 -10.69
CA ALA A 148 -1.04 -6.32 -11.38
C ALA A 148 -0.46 -5.50 -12.53
N ASP A 149 -1.32 -4.82 -13.30
CA ASP A 149 -0.89 -3.93 -14.39
C ASP A 149 -0.09 -2.72 -13.88
N LEU A 150 -0.39 -2.25 -12.66
CA LEU A 150 0.27 -1.10 -12.03
C LEU A 150 1.47 -1.49 -11.16
N LEU A 151 1.58 -2.76 -10.76
CA LEU A 151 2.62 -3.31 -9.88
C LEU A 151 3.28 -4.56 -10.47
N PRO A 152 3.89 -4.49 -11.67
CA PRO A 152 4.40 -5.66 -12.38
C PRO A 152 5.48 -6.44 -11.61
N ASN A 153 6.16 -5.79 -10.65
CA ASN A 153 7.24 -6.38 -9.84
C ASN A 153 6.88 -6.55 -8.36
N SER A 154 5.62 -6.34 -7.97
CA SER A 154 5.22 -6.50 -6.57
C SER A 154 5.06 -7.98 -6.21
N PRO A 155 5.71 -8.47 -5.14
CA PRO A 155 5.48 -9.82 -4.64
C PRO A 155 4.09 -9.98 -3.98
N GLU A 156 3.43 -8.87 -3.63
CA GLU A 156 2.13 -8.92 -2.93
C GLU A 156 0.99 -9.31 -3.88
N VAL A 157 1.10 -9.00 -5.17
CA VAL A 157 0.11 -9.36 -6.20
C VAL A 157 -0.05 -10.88 -6.35
N PRO A 158 1.01 -11.66 -6.65
CA PRO A 158 0.88 -13.12 -6.80
C PRO A 158 0.50 -13.80 -5.48
N VAL A 159 0.96 -13.30 -4.33
CA VAL A 159 0.56 -13.80 -3.01
C VAL A 159 -0.94 -13.60 -2.79
N THR A 160 -1.46 -12.41 -3.09
CA THR A 160 -2.90 -12.11 -2.98
C THR A 160 -3.73 -12.97 -3.94
N ALA A 161 -3.24 -13.19 -5.17
CA ALA A 161 -3.89 -14.10 -6.13
C ALA A 161 -4.01 -15.52 -5.57
N ALA A 162 -2.95 -16.03 -4.95
CA ALA A 162 -2.96 -17.37 -4.35
C ALA A 162 -4.03 -17.50 -3.25
N TYR A 163 -4.26 -16.46 -2.45
CA TYR A 163 -5.33 -16.47 -1.45
C TYR A 163 -6.74 -16.46 -2.06
N ILE A 164 -6.94 -15.77 -3.20
CA ILE A 164 -8.22 -15.77 -3.91
C ILE A 164 -8.50 -17.18 -4.48
N TYR A 165 -7.53 -17.79 -5.16
CA TYR A 165 -7.73 -19.09 -5.84
C TYR A 165 -7.74 -20.31 -4.90
N LYS A 166 -7.30 -20.17 -3.64
CA LYS A 166 -7.34 -21.25 -2.64
C LYS A 166 -8.75 -21.46 -2.06
N ARG A 167 -9.68 -20.54 -2.29
CA ARG A 167 -11.05 -20.57 -1.80
C ARG A 167 -11.98 -21.21 -2.82
#